data_AF-A0A2V7W445-F1
#
_entry.id   AF-A0A2V7W445-F1
#
_cell.length_a   1.000
_cell.length_b   1.000
_cell.length_c   1.000
_cell.angle_alpha   90.00
_cell.angle_beta   90.00
_cell.angle_gamma   90.00
#
_symmetry.space_group_name_H-M   'P 1'
#
loop_
_entity.id
_entity.type
_entity.pdbx_description
1 polymer ?
#
loop_
_entity_poly.entity_id
_entity_poly.type
_entity_poly.pdbx_seq_one_letter_code
_entity_poly.pdbx_strand_id
1 'polypeptide(L)'
;MPDIDGYDVARAIRRIEGGARRVPIVAMTAHALDGEREKCLAAGMDDYLCKPVSTQRLGAVLARWLGTRDTEVVDAEKVSVLKELARSNPTFLRDITGLFREDATLRLHELRDSVISGNPDRLARAAHALKSSSGNIGATRMYTLCTTIEANAQEGTVDGAAEIVEQLARELDLALEALGRA
;
A
#
# COMPACT_ATOMS: atom_id res chain seq x y z
N MET A 1 30.18 -1.47 13.16
CA MET A 1 30.56 -2.90 13.14
C MET A 1 32.08 -2.94 13.16
N PRO A 2 32.70 -3.57 14.17
CA PRO A 2 34.16 -3.49 14.33
C PRO A 2 34.95 -4.29 13.28
N ASP A 3 34.36 -5.32 12.66
CA ASP A 3 35.14 -6.25 11.81
C ASP A 3 34.72 -6.32 10.33
N ILE A 4 33.58 -5.73 9.95
CA ILE A 4 33.03 -5.77 8.58
C ILE A 4 32.52 -4.37 8.21
N ASP A 5 32.94 -3.87 7.04
CA ASP A 5 32.46 -2.60 6.50
C ASP A 5 31.16 -2.76 5.68
N GLY A 6 30.49 -1.64 5.40
CA GLY A 6 29.22 -1.66 4.66
C GLY A 6 29.35 -2.20 3.22
N TYR A 7 30.54 -2.11 2.61
CA TYR A 7 30.78 -2.60 1.26
C TYR A 7 30.89 -4.13 1.23
N ASP A 8 31.54 -4.72 2.23
CA ASP A 8 31.62 -6.17 2.41
C ASP A 8 30.25 -6.78 2.67
N VAL A 9 29.42 -6.10 3.46
CA VAL A 9 28.01 -6.50 3.66
C VAL A 9 27.25 -6.50 2.34
N ALA A 10 27.34 -5.42 1.55
CA ALA A 10 26.65 -5.34 0.26
C ALA A 10 27.10 -6.46 -0.69
N ARG A 11 28.40 -6.71 -0.81
CA ARG A 11 28.94 -7.83 -1.62
C ARG A 11 28.49 -9.19 -1.12
N ALA A 12 28.35 -9.38 0.19
CA ALA A 12 27.83 -10.63 0.76
C ALA A 12 26.36 -10.84 0.39
N ILE A 13 25.52 -9.80 0.53
CA ILE A 13 24.10 -9.86 0.14
C ILE A 13 23.97 -10.18 -1.35
N ARG A 14 24.73 -9.52 -2.23
CA ARG A 14 24.67 -9.80 -3.68
C ARG A 14 25.06 -11.23 -4.06
N ARG A 15 26.00 -11.84 -3.31
CA ARG A 15 26.34 -13.26 -3.50
C ARG A 15 25.19 -14.20 -3.11
N ILE A 16 24.43 -13.85 -2.07
CA ILE A 16 23.26 -14.63 -1.61
C ILE A 16 22.11 -14.52 -2.61
N GLU A 17 21.88 -13.33 -3.18
CA GLU A 17 20.70 -13.07 -4.01
C GLU A 17 20.65 -13.91 -5.29
N GLY A 18 21.80 -14.29 -5.87
CA GLY A 18 21.92 -15.31 -6.93
C GLY A 18 21.03 -15.13 -8.17
N GLY A 19 20.38 -13.96 -8.35
CA GLY A 19 19.41 -13.69 -9.40
C GLY A 19 17.92 -13.94 -9.06
N ALA A 20 17.58 -14.43 -7.85
CA ALA A 20 16.20 -14.74 -7.49
C ALA A 20 15.37 -13.49 -7.16
N ARG A 21 15.84 -12.67 -6.19
CA ARG A 21 15.18 -11.43 -5.78
C ARG A 21 16.23 -10.44 -5.29
N ARG A 22 16.33 -9.30 -5.97
CA ARG A 22 17.26 -8.22 -5.61
C ARG A 22 16.61 -7.30 -4.58
N VAL A 23 17.19 -7.19 -3.40
CA VAL A 23 16.77 -6.27 -2.35
C VAL A 23 17.48 -4.92 -2.57
N PRO A 24 16.77 -3.78 -2.57
CA PRO A 24 17.41 -2.47 -2.66
C PRO A 24 18.36 -2.21 -1.47
N ILE A 25 19.61 -1.87 -1.74
CA ILE A 25 20.62 -1.49 -0.73
C ILE A 25 20.99 -0.03 -0.94
N VAL A 26 20.66 0.83 0.03
CA VAL A 26 20.99 2.25 0.01
C VAL A 26 22.09 2.54 1.02
N ALA A 27 23.22 3.06 0.55
CA ALA A 27 24.31 3.51 1.42
C ALA A 27 23.90 4.76 2.21
N MET A 28 24.38 4.90 3.44
CA MET A 28 24.30 6.16 4.18
C MET A 28 25.72 6.64 4.50
N THR A 29 26.20 7.65 3.77
CA THR A 29 27.59 8.12 3.84
C THR A 29 27.72 9.32 4.76
N ALA A 30 28.84 9.43 5.47
CA ALA A 30 29.11 10.58 6.34
C ALA A 30 29.60 11.81 5.56
N HIS A 31 30.10 11.62 4.32
CA HIS A 31 30.64 12.67 3.47
C HIS A 31 30.02 12.57 2.06
N ALA A 32 30.09 13.67 1.30
CA ALA A 32 29.68 13.75 -0.10
C ALA A 32 30.94 13.89 -0.97
N LEU A 33 31.94 13.02 -0.74
CA LEU A 33 33.20 13.10 -1.49
C LEU A 33 33.02 12.45 -2.86
N ASP A 34 33.55 13.11 -3.90
CA ASP A 34 33.63 12.58 -5.25
C ASP A 34 34.32 11.19 -5.22
N GLY A 35 33.68 10.17 -5.78
CA GLY A 35 34.17 8.79 -5.75
C GLY A 35 33.50 7.86 -4.73
N GLU A 36 32.80 8.37 -3.70
CA GLU A 36 32.09 7.50 -2.73
C GLU A 36 30.88 6.82 -3.38
N ARG A 37 30.19 7.53 -4.27
CA ARG A 37 29.08 6.97 -5.04
C ARG A 37 29.53 5.79 -5.89
N GLU A 38 30.63 5.96 -6.61
CA GLU A 38 31.23 4.94 -7.47
C GLU A 38 31.61 3.70 -6.66
N LYS A 39 32.20 3.89 -5.47
CA LYS A 39 32.55 2.78 -4.56
C LYS A 39 31.32 2.03 -4.05
N CYS A 40 30.26 2.75 -3.66
CA CYS A 40 28.99 2.14 -3.25
C CYS A 40 28.38 1.29 -4.37
N LEU A 41 28.32 1.84 -5.58
CA LEU A 41 27.79 1.14 -6.76
C LEU A 41 28.65 -0.08 -7.13
N ALA A 42 29.98 0.05 -7.08
CA ALA A 42 30.91 -1.05 -7.35
C ALA A 42 30.79 -2.20 -6.32
N ALA A 43 30.44 -1.89 -5.07
CA ALA A 43 30.12 -2.89 -4.05
C ALA A 43 28.75 -3.55 -4.24
N GLY A 44 27.97 -3.09 -5.21
CA GLY A 44 26.65 -3.62 -5.54
C GLY A 44 25.49 -2.93 -4.82
N MET A 45 25.70 -1.77 -4.19
CA MET A 45 24.60 -0.95 -3.66
C MET A 45 23.84 -0.28 -4.81
N ASP A 46 22.60 0.13 -4.58
CA ASP A 46 21.75 0.70 -5.63
C ASP A 46 21.58 2.22 -5.51
N ASP A 47 21.76 2.80 -4.31
CA ASP A 47 21.65 4.24 -4.08
C ASP A 47 22.46 4.69 -2.85
N TYR A 48 22.47 6.00 -2.57
CA TYR A 48 23.15 6.55 -1.40
C TYR A 48 22.46 7.81 -0.83
N LEU A 49 22.68 8.05 0.46
CA LEU A 49 22.20 9.22 1.20
C LEU A 49 23.35 9.81 2.02
N CYS A 50 23.66 11.09 1.80
CA CYS A 50 24.64 11.80 2.63
C CYS A 50 24.03 12.19 3.97
N LYS A 51 24.78 12.03 5.06
CA LYS A 51 24.45 12.54 6.39
C LYS A 51 24.75 14.06 6.47
N PRO A 52 23.96 14.82 7.25
CA PRO A 52 22.72 14.40 7.91
C PRO A 52 21.62 14.13 6.89
N VAL A 53 20.86 13.05 7.09
CA VAL A 53 19.79 12.65 6.17
C VAL A 53 18.60 13.59 6.36
N SER A 54 18.16 14.26 5.29
CA SER A 54 16.92 15.04 5.32
C SER A 54 15.71 14.17 5.02
N THR A 55 14.57 14.49 5.63
CA THR A 55 13.28 13.80 5.39
C THR A 55 12.89 13.82 3.92
N GLN A 56 13.12 14.94 3.22
CA GLN A 56 12.85 15.07 1.79
C GLN A 56 13.70 14.12 0.93
N ARG A 57 15.02 14.00 1.20
CA ARG A 57 15.91 13.09 0.44
C ARG A 57 15.61 11.63 0.74
N LEU A 58 15.35 11.31 2.01
CA LEU A 58 14.92 9.96 2.40
C LEU A 58 13.61 9.58 1.70
N GLY A 59 12.62 10.47 1.69
CA GLY A 59 11.34 10.25 1.00
C GLY A 59 11.53 9.97 -0.50
N ALA A 60 12.39 10.74 -1.18
CA ALA A 60 12.67 10.52 -2.60
C ALA A 60 13.33 9.16 -2.89
N VAL A 61 14.26 8.73 -2.05
CA VAL A 61 14.90 7.41 -2.17
C VAL A 61 13.90 6.29 -1.89
N LEU A 62 13.09 6.42 -0.83
CA LEU A 62 12.05 5.43 -0.51
C LEU A 62 11.02 5.31 -1.64
N ALA A 63 10.55 6.43 -2.20
CA ALA A 63 9.61 6.42 -3.33
C ALA A 63 10.19 5.72 -4.56
N ARG A 64 11.48 5.92 -4.84
CA ARG A 64 12.19 5.26 -5.96
C ARG A 64 12.26 3.74 -5.81
N TRP A 65 12.53 3.25 -4.60
CA TRP A 65 12.88 1.84 -4.37
C TRP A 65 11.75 0.96 -3.83
N LEU A 66 10.77 1.56 -3.13
CA LEU A 66 9.56 0.84 -2.71
C LEU A 66 8.56 0.69 -3.86
N GLY A 67 8.79 1.40 -4.97
CA GLY A 67 7.77 1.73 -5.95
C GLY A 67 6.74 2.66 -5.31
N THR A 68 6.21 3.61 -6.08
CA THR A 68 4.82 3.97 -5.82
C THR A 68 4.05 2.66 -6.02
N ARG A 69 3.40 2.15 -4.96
CA ARG A 69 2.19 1.39 -5.23
C ARG A 69 1.28 2.41 -5.89
N ASP A 70 1.33 2.47 -7.21
CA ASP A 70 0.72 3.49 -8.08
C ASP A 70 -0.81 3.38 -8.11
N THR A 71 -1.38 2.95 -6.99
CA THR A 71 -2.79 3.04 -6.70
C THR A 71 -2.88 3.76 -5.38
N GLU A 72 -3.18 5.05 -5.44
CA GLU A 72 -3.60 5.81 -4.28
C GLU A 72 -4.59 4.98 -3.48
N VAL A 73 -4.23 4.65 -2.23
CA VAL A 73 -5.11 3.88 -1.33
C VAL A 73 -6.40 4.68 -1.13
N VAL A 74 -6.28 6.00 -1.04
CA VAL A 74 -7.38 6.95 -0.91
C VAL A 74 -7.12 8.16 -1.83
N ASP A 75 -8.17 8.65 -2.49
CA ASP A 75 -8.23 9.88 -3.27
C ASP A 75 -7.97 11.10 -2.37
N ALA A 76 -6.89 11.82 -2.66
CA ALA A 76 -6.46 12.96 -1.85
C ALA A 76 -7.44 14.15 -1.90
N GLU A 77 -8.13 14.36 -3.02
CA GLU A 77 -9.10 15.44 -3.21
C GLU A 77 -10.35 15.18 -2.36
N LYS A 78 -10.90 13.96 -2.44
CA LYS A 78 -12.06 13.56 -1.62
C LYS A 78 -11.75 13.62 -0.13
N VAL A 79 -10.57 13.16 0.27
CA VAL A 79 -10.12 13.26 1.66
C VAL A 79 -10.02 14.72 2.11
N SER A 80 -9.52 15.61 1.24
CA SER A 80 -9.49 17.05 1.54
C SER A 80 -10.89 17.60 1.80
N VAL A 81 -11.88 17.27 0.95
CA VAL A 81 -13.29 17.70 1.15
C VAL A 81 -13.84 17.21 2.48
N LEU A 82 -13.62 15.94 2.83
CA LEU A 82 -14.05 15.38 4.12
C LEU A 82 -13.41 16.11 5.31
N LYS A 83 -12.14 16.52 5.19
CA LYS A 83 -11.46 17.34 6.21
C LYS A 83 -12.07 18.73 6.33
N GLU A 84 -12.45 19.36 5.22
CA GLU A 84 -13.09 20.67 5.26
C GLU A 84 -14.41 20.62 6.02
N LEU A 85 -15.21 19.59 5.77
CA LEU A 85 -16.45 19.32 6.50
C LEU A 85 -16.19 19.04 7.99
N ALA A 86 -15.08 18.38 8.32
CA ALA A 86 -14.70 18.12 9.70
C ALA A 86 -14.30 19.38 10.49
N ARG A 87 -13.92 20.47 9.81
CA ARG A 87 -13.58 21.74 10.50
C ARG A 87 -14.76 22.28 11.31
N SER A 88 -15.99 22.07 10.84
CA SER A 88 -17.21 22.48 11.53
C SER A 88 -17.79 21.39 12.45
N ASN A 89 -17.33 20.15 12.32
CA ASN A 89 -17.70 19.03 13.19
C ASN A 89 -16.49 18.12 13.49
N PRO A 90 -15.81 18.32 14.64
CA PRO A 90 -14.60 17.60 15.00
C PRO A 90 -14.74 16.07 15.16
N THR A 91 -15.97 15.54 15.32
CA THR A 91 -16.19 14.08 15.39
C THR A 91 -16.47 13.46 14.03
N PHE A 92 -16.82 14.27 13.01
CA PHE A 92 -17.29 13.80 11.71
C PHE A 92 -16.37 12.76 11.06
N LEU A 93 -15.06 13.02 11.00
CA LEU A 93 -14.11 12.07 10.42
C LEU A 93 -14.03 10.77 11.22
N ARG A 94 -14.11 10.85 12.54
CA ARG A 94 -14.11 9.66 13.40
C ARG A 94 -15.38 8.84 13.17
N ASP A 95 -16.52 9.50 13.13
CA ASP A 95 -17.83 8.87 12.99
C ASP A 95 -17.96 8.19 11.62
N ILE A 96 -17.58 8.87 10.53
CA ILE A 96 -17.64 8.31 9.18
C ILE A 96 -16.63 7.17 8.99
N THR A 97 -15.42 7.29 9.57
CA THR A 97 -14.42 6.21 9.55
C THR A 97 -14.90 4.99 10.33
N GLY A 98 -15.59 5.20 11.46
CA GLY A 98 -16.23 4.15 12.25
C GLY A 98 -17.32 3.43 11.46
N LEU A 99 -18.25 4.18 10.86
CA LEU A 99 -19.31 3.63 10.02
C LEU A 99 -18.75 2.85 8.82
N PHE A 100 -17.73 3.40 8.15
CA PHE A 100 -17.07 2.73 7.04
C PHE A 100 -16.38 1.43 7.49
N ARG A 101 -15.69 1.42 8.63
CA ARG A 101 -15.05 0.22 9.19
C ARG A 101 -16.09 -0.88 9.43
N GLU A 102 -17.22 -0.54 10.04
CA GLU A 102 -18.28 -1.49 10.35
C GLU A 102 -18.89 -2.11 9.08
N ASP A 103 -19.30 -1.27 8.12
CA ASP A 103 -19.87 -1.73 6.84
C ASP A 103 -18.84 -2.55 6.04
N ALA A 104 -17.60 -2.09 5.94
CA ALA A 104 -16.55 -2.80 5.21
C ALA A 104 -16.21 -4.16 5.83
N THR A 105 -16.18 -4.26 7.15
CA THR A 105 -15.93 -5.54 7.85
C THR A 105 -17.04 -6.54 7.60
N LEU A 106 -18.30 -6.09 7.67
CA LEU A 106 -19.46 -6.92 7.36
C LEU A 106 -19.40 -7.44 5.91
N ARG A 107 -19.12 -6.56 4.95
CA ARG A 107 -19.06 -6.95 3.52
C ARG A 107 -17.88 -7.84 3.19
N LEU A 108 -16.74 -7.65 3.84
CA LEU A 108 -15.62 -8.58 3.72
C LEU A 108 -15.99 -9.99 4.17
N HIS A 109 -16.78 -10.12 5.23
CA HIS A 109 -17.29 -11.42 5.66
C HIS A 109 -18.23 -12.02 4.59
N GLU A 110 -19.18 -11.23 4.08
CA GLU A 110 -20.10 -11.68 3.01
C GLU A 110 -19.35 -12.10 1.74
N LEU A 111 -18.30 -11.38 1.36
CA LEU A 111 -17.44 -11.72 0.22
C LEU A 111 -16.75 -13.07 0.45
N ARG A 112 -16.12 -13.27 1.62
CA ARG A 112 -15.46 -14.55 1.98
C ARG A 112 -16.44 -15.72 1.94
N ASP A 113 -17.63 -15.55 2.53
CA ASP A 113 -18.66 -16.58 2.54
C ASP A 113 -19.15 -16.90 1.12
N SER A 114 -19.27 -15.90 0.26
CA SER A 114 -19.69 -16.07 -1.14
C SER A 114 -18.65 -16.83 -1.96
N VAL A 115 -17.36 -16.60 -1.71
CA VAL A 115 -16.27 -17.39 -2.32
C VAL A 115 -16.33 -18.84 -1.85
N ILE A 116 -16.47 -19.08 -0.54
CA ILE A 116 -16.52 -20.44 0.03
C ILE A 116 -17.74 -21.21 -0.48
N SER A 117 -18.90 -20.54 -0.56
CA SER A 117 -20.15 -21.16 -1.02
C SER A 117 -20.29 -21.22 -2.54
N GLY A 118 -19.33 -20.67 -3.30
CA GLY A 118 -19.35 -20.66 -4.77
C GLY A 118 -20.53 -19.88 -5.36
N ASN A 119 -20.96 -18.79 -4.71
CA ASN A 119 -22.16 -18.05 -5.09
C ASN A 119 -21.81 -16.70 -5.77
N PRO A 120 -21.76 -16.64 -7.11
CA PRO A 120 -21.39 -15.43 -7.84
C PRO A 120 -22.39 -14.27 -7.62
N ASP A 121 -23.69 -14.53 -7.52
CA ASP A 121 -24.68 -13.47 -7.30
C ASP A 121 -24.50 -12.77 -5.94
N ARG A 122 -24.22 -13.55 -4.89
CA ARG A 122 -23.92 -12.99 -3.56
C ARG A 122 -22.59 -12.24 -3.57
N LEU A 123 -21.58 -12.80 -4.24
CA LEU A 123 -20.28 -12.17 -4.40
C LEU A 123 -20.39 -10.80 -5.09
N ALA A 124 -21.13 -10.72 -6.20
CA ALA A 124 -21.36 -9.49 -6.96
C ALA A 124 -22.07 -8.42 -6.12
N ARG A 125 -23.13 -8.78 -5.37
CA ARG A 125 -23.86 -7.84 -4.52
C ARG A 125 -23.00 -7.30 -3.37
N ALA A 126 -22.25 -8.17 -2.69
CA ALA A 126 -21.36 -7.75 -1.61
C ALA A 126 -20.25 -6.83 -2.14
N ALA A 127 -19.67 -7.16 -3.29
CA ALA A 127 -18.67 -6.33 -3.97
C ALA A 127 -19.24 -4.97 -4.39
N HIS A 128 -20.43 -4.93 -4.99
CA HIS A 128 -21.10 -3.70 -5.41
C HIS A 128 -21.35 -2.74 -4.23
N ALA A 129 -21.83 -3.28 -3.12
CA ALA A 129 -22.14 -2.46 -1.96
C ALA A 129 -20.85 -1.92 -1.29
N LEU A 130 -19.79 -2.73 -1.21
CA LEU A 130 -18.50 -2.29 -0.69
C LEU A 130 -17.79 -1.30 -1.62
N LYS A 131 -17.94 -1.47 -2.94
CA LYS A 131 -17.49 -0.50 -3.96
C LYS A 131 -18.11 0.86 -3.73
N SER A 132 -19.43 0.91 -3.52
CA SER A 132 -20.15 2.17 -3.30
C SER A 132 -19.68 2.88 -2.03
N SER A 133 -19.57 2.13 -0.92
CA SER A 133 -19.05 2.61 0.35
C SER A 133 -17.62 3.16 0.23
N SER A 134 -16.74 2.41 -0.45
CA SER A 134 -15.35 2.81 -0.73
C SER A 134 -15.28 4.09 -1.59
N GLY A 135 -16.18 4.24 -2.57
CA GLY A 135 -16.25 5.41 -3.43
C GLY A 135 -16.63 6.69 -2.69
N ASN A 136 -17.48 6.60 -1.68
CA ASN A 136 -17.93 7.75 -0.88
C ASN A 136 -16.81 8.31 0.01
N ILE A 137 -15.99 7.43 0.59
CA ILE A 137 -14.87 7.83 1.45
C ILE A 137 -13.57 8.08 0.66
N GLY A 138 -13.60 7.82 -0.65
CA GLY A 138 -12.46 7.98 -1.53
C GLY A 138 -11.45 6.84 -1.45
N ALA A 139 -11.76 5.67 -0.89
CA ALA A 139 -10.85 4.52 -0.83
C ALA A 139 -10.67 3.88 -2.22
N THR A 140 -9.88 4.53 -3.08
CA THR A 140 -9.73 4.24 -4.51
C THR A 140 -9.26 2.82 -4.79
N ARG A 141 -8.28 2.32 -4.02
CA ARG A 141 -7.78 0.96 -4.22
C ARG A 141 -8.84 -0.10 -3.90
N MET A 142 -9.59 0.08 -2.81
CA MET A 142 -10.70 -0.80 -2.47
C MET A 142 -11.81 -0.74 -3.54
N TYR A 143 -12.12 0.46 -4.05
CA TYR A 143 -13.09 0.65 -5.13
C TYR A 143 -12.71 -0.15 -6.38
N THR A 144 -11.43 -0.11 -6.79
CA THR A 144 -10.93 -0.87 -7.94
C THR A 144 -11.02 -2.38 -7.71
N LEU A 145 -10.58 -2.87 -6.54
CA LEU A 145 -10.63 -4.30 -6.22
C LEU A 145 -12.08 -4.82 -6.20
N CYS A 146 -13.02 -4.06 -5.61
CA CYS A 146 -14.44 -4.41 -5.65
C CYS A 146 -14.97 -4.44 -7.08
N THR A 147 -14.55 -3.50 -7.94
CA THR A 147 -14.97 -3.46 -9.35
C THR A 147 -14.51 -4.72 -10.10
N THR A 148 -13.30 -5.21 -9.85
CA THR A 148 -12.81 -6.47 -10.42
C THR A 148 -13.62 -7.67 -9.93
N ILE A 149 -13.86 -7.77 -8.61
CA ILE A 149 -14.68 -8.87 -8.05
C ILE A 149 -16.09 -8.83 -8.63
N GLU A 150 -16.73 -7.66 -8.67
CA GLU A 150 -18.09 -7.47 -9.19
C GLU A 150 -18.20 -7.91 -10.65
N ALA A 151 -17.26 -7.49 -11.51
CA ALA A 151 -17.25 -7.85 -12.93
C ALA A 151 -17.11 -9.37 -13.14
N ASN A 152 -16.12 -9.99 -12.48
CA ASN A 152 -15.90 -11.44 -12.57
C ASN A 152 -17.12 -12.23 -12.06
N ALA A 153 -17.72 -11.78 -10.95
CA ALA A 153 -18.90 -12.40 -10.38
C ALA A 153 -20.12 -12.27 -11.30
N GLN A 154 -20.28 -11.14 -12.00
CA GLN A 154 -21.34 -10.96 -13.01
C GLN A 154 -21.17 -11.88 -14.23
N GLU A 155 -19.94 -12.28 -14.55
CA GLU A 155 -19.64 -13.32 -15.55
C GLU A 155 -19.88 -14.75 -15.01
N GLY A 156 -20.32 -14.88 -13.75
CA GLY A 156 -20.65 -16.16 -13.12
C GLY A 156 -19.46 -16.89 -12.51
N THR A 157 -18.28 -16.25 -12.42
CA THR A 157 -17.08 -16.87 -11.83
C THR A 157 -16.76 -16.32 -10.44
N VAL A 158 -16.35 -17.22 -9.55
CA VAL A 158 -15.77 -16.89 -8.23
C VAL A 158 -14.27 -17.17 -8.21
N ASP A 159 -13.70 -17.64 -9.31
CA ASP A 159 -12.30 -18.05 -9.39
C ASP A 159 -11.38 -16.83 -9.24
N GLY A 160 -10.31 -17.00 -8.45
CA GLY A 160 -9.39 -15.90 -8.13
C GLY A 160 -9.95 -14.84 -7.17
N ALA A 161 -11.25 -14.83 -6.88
CA ALA A 161 -11.86 -13.85 -5.98
C ALA A 161 -11.30 -13.96 -4.55
N ALA A 162 -10.93 -15.16 -4.09
CA ALA A 162 -10.32 -15.38 -2.78
C ALA A 162 -9.07 -14.51 -2.55
N GLU A 163 -8.19 -14.44 -3.55
CA GLU A 163 -6.96 -13.66 -3.45
C GLU A 163 -7.27 -12.16 -3.42
N ILE A 164 -8.22 -11.71 -4.25
CA ILE A 164 -8.63 -10.31 -4.31
C ILE A 164 -9.30 -9.88 -3.01
N VAL A 165 -10.12 -10.74 -2.39
CA VAL A 165 -10.75 -10.48 -1.08
C VAL A 165 -9.71 -10.32 0.03
N GLU A 166 -8.66 -11.14 0.05
CA GLU A 166 -7.57 -10.98 1.02
C GLU A 166 -6.70 -9.74 0.75
N GLN A 167 -6.55 -9.34 -0.52
CA GLN A 167 -5.98 -8.03 -0.85
C GLN A 167 -6.87 -6.90 -0.30
N LEU A 168 -8.19 -7.01 -0.45
CA LEU A 168 -9.15 -6.02 0.00
C LEU A 168 -9.15 -5.83 1.51
N ALA A 169 -8.98 -6.91 2.28
CA ALA A 169 -8.82 -6.85 3.73
C ALA A 169 -7.58 -6.03 4.14
N ARG A 170 -6.45 -6.20 3.45
CA ARG A 170 -5.24 -5.40 3.71
C ARG A 170 -5.43 -3.93 3.33
N GLU A 171 -6.12 -3.66 2.22
CA GLU A 171 -6.37 -2.29 1.76
C GLU A 171 -7.37 -1.55 2.67
N LEU A 172 -8.28 -2.26 3.33
CA LEU A 172 -9.15 -1.67 4.35
C LEU A 172 -8.33 -1.09 5.51
N ASP A 173 -7.38 -1.84 6.04
CA ASP A 173 -6.52 -1.35 7.13
C ASP A 173 -5.73 -0.10 6.70
N LEU A 174 -5.16 -0.13 5.49
CA LEU A 174 -4.42 1.01 4.93
C LEU A 174 -5.31 2.25 4.71
N ALA A 175 -6.53 2.05 4.21
CA ALA A 175 -7.49 3.13 3.98
C ALA A 175 -7.93 3.76 5.32
N LEU A 176 -8.21 2.95 6.33
CA LEU A 176 -8.59 3.42 7.66
C LEU A 176 -7.45 4.16 8.36
N GLU A 177 -6.20 3.70 8.21
CA GLU A 177 -5.04 4.45 8.69
C GLU A 177 -4.87 5.79 7.96
N ALA A 178 -5.03 5.81 6.64
CA ALA A 178 -4.92 7.03 5.84
C ALA A 178 -5.99 8.06 6.21
N LEU A 179 -7.22 7.60 6.47
CA LEU A 179 -8.34 8.43 6.92
C LEU A 179 -8.18 8.89 8.38
N GLY A 180 -7.60 8.06 9.25
CA GLY A 180 -7.38 8.38 10.66
C GLY A 180 -6.17 9.30 10.93
N ARG A 181 -5.18 9.31 10.04
CA ARG A 181 -4.05 10.27 10.05
C ARG A 181 -4.40 11.60 9.36
N ALA A 182 -5.56 11.66 8.70
CA ALA A 182 -6.02 12.78 7.90
C ALA A 182 -6.66 13.88 8.76
#